data_AF-A0A8H7K4A1-F1
#
_entry.id   AF-A0A8H7K4A1-F1
#
_cell.length_a   1.000
_cell.length_b   1.000
_cell.length_c   1.000
_cell.angle_alpha   90.00
_cell.angle_beta   90.00
_cell.angle_gamma   90.00
#
_symmetry.space_group_name_H-M   'P 1'
#
loop_
_entity.id
_entity.type
_entity.pdbx_description
1 polymer ?
#
loop_
_entity_poly.entity_id
_entity_poly.type
_entity_poly.pdbx_seq_one_letter_code
_entity_poly.pdbx_strand_id
1 'polypeptide(L)'
;MSMKPFSSERDDIMGSWDCYCSICGGPLKAQSVRRTSRRVPQNVAKDDDADGEDVDEDKDENQEGEDSELPHKTAGESEDVGDDGVSDAGSADGDEDEDEDEDEDEDDDDGYDPSIVQSTDLFWTGDCRFLGFNALASGASKVFVSGPGHYTDYGMMDCSNGNDPNAEGVDISDLLCYSAEHVVDDDEVAYPFHWDCYKLFCRYVTGSEDTERIDKDVLYSTMRSLSSEYGHRLDLDYDEPDTMTNHEIIDDQFWEVKNGEELYVISPLTRAPLSPEEIAKLQQASGLASLHASLAGKVTSDPFPKVPAEILDQIVSRLSHKDLLSLFKASWYTHSAYHQNDPFWSRKIRDTMGWFFELHEVLDSPAHAEKLASMKAVYLWAWSRTKPRFKRKGKYMGTSNRRRIWATCAQLAEAYQDMLSQPTAEVDDAIETQSDCPSSPLASPPTTT
;
A
#
# COMPACT_ATOMS: atom_id res chain seq x y z
N MET A 1 8.58 44.27 -43.87
CA MET A 1 9.37 43.15 -43.29
C MET A 1 8.60 42.68 -42.08
N SER A 2 7.91 41.54 -42.25
CA SER A 2 7.08 40.91 -41.23
C SER A 2 7.97 39.97 -40.44
N MET A 3 8.11 40.20 -39.13
CA MET A 3 8.81 39.27 -38.23
C MET A 3 7.84 38.15 -37.85
N LYS A 4 8.15 36.93 -38.30
CA LYS A 4 7.51 35.70 -37.85
C LYS A 4 7.91 35.43 -36.39
N PRO A 5 7.02 34.85 -35.57
CA PRO A 5 7.37 34.41 -34.22
C PRO A 5 8.29 33.19 -34.30
N PHE A 6 9.25 33.12 -33.37
CA PHE A 6 10.09 31.95 -33.13
C PHE A 6 9.21 30.82 -32.59
N SER A 7 8.93 29.84 -33.45
CA SER A 7 8.63 28.47 -33.07
C SER A 7 9.96 27.78 -32.75
N SER A 8 10.06 27.19 -31.58
CA SER A 8 11.14 26.30 -31.15
C SER A 8 10.49 25.41 -30.10
N GLU A 9 9.71 24.40 -30.49
CA GLU A 9 10.24 23.05 -30.66
C GLU A 9 11.28 22.74 -29.58
N ARG A 10 10.76 22.36 -28.40
CA ARG A 10 11.42 21.48 -27.44
C ARG A 10 10.31 20.76 -26.66
N ASP A 11 9.55 19.97 -27.40
CA ASP A 11 8.73 18.89 -26.89
C ASP A 11 9.57 17.61 -26.97
N ASP A 12 10.64 17.53 -26.17
CA ASP A 12 11.14 16.24 -25.75
C ASP A 12 10.22 15.80 -24.61
N ILE A 13 9.06 15.25 -24.98
CA ILE A 13 8.06 14.72 -24.06
C ILE A 13 8.67 13.49 -23.41
N MET A 14 9.30 13.68 -22.26
CA MET A 14 9.51 12.58 -21.32
C MET A 14 8.13 12.13 -20.83
N GLY A 15 7.90 10.82 -20.88
CA GLY A 15 6.58 10.24 -20.60
C GLY A 15 6.04 10.70 -19.24
N SER A 16 4.72 10.91 -19.16
CA SER A 16 4.03 11.21 -17.90
C SER A 16 4.30 10.11 -16.86
N TRP A 17 4.30 10.44 -15.57
CA TRP A 17 4.42 9.48 -14.46
C TRP A 17 3.32 9.74 -13.46
N ASP A 18 2.77 8.69 -12.84
CA ASP A 18 1.86 8.84 -11.71
C ASP A 18 2.65 9.06 -10.40
N CYS A 19 2.17 9.99 -9.57
CA CYS A 19 2.62 10.10 -8.18
C CYS A 19 1.75 9.26 -7.25
N TYR A 20 2.36 8.77 -6.18
CA TYR A 20 1.67 7.96 -5.18
C TYR A 20 1.57 8.66 -3.84
N CYS A 21 0.64 8.21 -3.00
CA CYS A 21 0.50 8.70 -1.63
C CYS A 21 1.78 8.46 -0.82
N SER A 22 2.32 9.52 -0.21
CA SER A 22 3.57 9.47 0.55
C SER A 22 3.52 8.48 1.73
N ILE A 23 2.33 8.17 2.23
CA ILE A 23 2.13 7.30 3.40
C ILE A 23 1.80 5.86 3.02
N CYS A 24 1.03 5.61 1.96
CA CYS A 24 0.57 4.25 1.63
C CYS A 24 1.09 3.70 0.30
N GLY A 25 1.74 4.53 -0.53
CA GLY A 25 2.22 4.14 -1.86
C GLY A 25 1.09 3.80 -2.83
N GLY A 26 -0.15 4.15 -2.51
CA GLY A 26 -1.33 3.89 -3.34
C GLY A 26 -1.65 5.04 -4.30
N PRO A 27 -2.58 4.81 -5.25
CA PRO A 27 -2.92 5.77 -6.29
C PRO A 27 -3.65 6.98 -5.70
N LEU A 28 -3.41 8.16 -6.27
CA LEU A 28 -4.04 9.42 -5.87
C LEU A 28 -5.25 9.81 -6.74
N LYS A 29 -5.57 8.99 -7.75
CA LYS A 29 -6.75 9.12 -8.62
C LYS A 29 -7.89 8.24 -8.10
N ALA A 30 -9.12 8.72 -8.25
CA ALA A 30 -10.31 7.94 -7.91
C ALA A 30 -10.39 6.67 -8.77
N GLN A 31 -10.48 5.51 -8.12
CA GLN A 31 -10.52 4.21 -8.79
C GLN A 31 -11.94 3.77 -9.15
N SER A 32 -12.07 2.99 -10.22
CA SER A 32 -13.33 2.47 -10.75
C SER A 32 -13.52 0.98 -10.43
N VAL A 33 -14.78 0.54 -10.48
CA VAL A 33 -15.14 -0.88 -10.54
C VAL A 33 -15.56 -1.21 -11.97
N ARG A 34 -15.32 -2.45 -12.39
CA ARG A 34 -15.76 -2.95 -13.69
C ARG A 34 -17.27 -2.81 -13.87
N ARG A 35 -17.70 -2.41 -15.06
CA ARG A 35 -19.10 -2.43 -15.47
C ARG A 35 -19.48 -3.88 -15.77
N THR A 36 -20.18 -4.54 -14.85
CA THR A 36 -20.85 -5.80 -15.20
C THR A 36 -21.86 -5.53 -16.32
N SER A 37 -21.52 -5.91 -17.55
CA SER A 37 -22.47 -6.01 -18.65
C SER A 37 -23.65 -6.85 -18.16
N ARG A 38 -24.83 -6.24 -18.02
CA ARG A 38 -26.08 -6.98 -17.84
C ARG A 38 -26.34 -7.70 -19.16
N ARG A 39 -25.73 -8.86 -19.37
CA ARG A 39 -26.31 -9.85 -20.27
C ARG A 39 -27.64 -10.26 -19.65
N VAL A 40 -28.72 -9.65 -20.14
CA VAL A 40 -30.07 -10.15 -19.98
C VAL A 40 -30.02 -11.63 -20.37
N PRO A 41 -30.40 -12.58 -19.50
CA PRO A 41 -30.46 -13.97 -19.91
C PRO A 41 -31.48 -14.05 -21.05
N GLN A 42 -31.01 -14.21 -22.28
CA GLN A 42 -31.88 -14.67 -23.35
C GLN A 42 -32.32 -16.06 -22.95
N ASN A 43 -33.62 -16.18 -22.67
CA ASN A 43 -34.30 -17.43 -22.47
C ASN A 43 -33.98 -18.38 -23.64
N VAL A 44 -33.08 -19.34 -23.42
CA VAL A 44 -33.06 -20.56 -24.19
C VAL A 44 -33.86 -21.57 -23.39
N ALA A 45 -35.13 -21.66 -23.73
CA ALA A 45 -35.96 -22.76 -23.33
C ALA A 45 -35.53 -24.02 -24.09
N LYS A 46 -35.62 -25.17 -23.38
CA LYS A 46 -35.69 -26.56 -23.87
C LYS A 46 -34.34 -27.25 -24.18
N ASP A 47 -34.09 -28.50 -23.80
CA ASP A 47 -34.98 -29.62 -23.47
C ASP A 47 -34.46 -30.47 -22.30
N ASP A 48 -35.42 -31.10 -21.63
CA ASP A 48 -35.26 -32.16 -20.64
C ASP A 48 -34.55 -33.39 -21.23
N ASP A 49 -33.60 -33.98 -20.50
CA ASP A 49 -33.49 -35.44 -20.37
C ASP A 49 -32.73 -35.80 -19.09
N ALA A 50 -33.36 -36.70 -18.34
CA ALA A 50 -32.94 -37.22 -17.05
C ALA A 50 -31.95 -38.39 -17.22
N ASP A 51 -30.94 -38.48 -16.35
CA ASP A 51 -30.70 -39.67 -15.52
C ASP A 51 -29.47 -39.50 -14.61
N GLY A 52 -29.52 -40.11 -13.43
CA GLY A 52 -28.33 -40.57 -12.70
C GLY A 52 -27.94 -39.78 -11.45
N GLU A 53 -28.58 -40.10 -10.33
CA GLU A 53 -27.93 -40.06 -9.01
C GLU A 53 -26.66 -40.92 -9.04
N ASP A 54 -25.56 -40.48 -8.41
CA ASP A 54 -24.81 -41.35 -7.50
C ASP A 54 -23.87 -40.54 -6.59
N VAL A 55 -23.90 -40.99 -5.34
CA VAL A 55 -23.12 -40.57 -4.16
C VAL A 55 -21.81 -41.36 -4.17
N ASP A 56 -20.74 -40.78 -3.62
CA ASP A 56 -19.70 -41.40 -2.77
C ASP A 56 -18.44 -40.50 -2.80
N GLU A 57 -18.06 -39.83 -1.72
CA GLU A 57 -17.30 -40.35 -0.58
C GLU A 57 -15.94 -40.99 -0.95
N ASP A 58 -14.94 -40.53 -0.18
CA ASP A 58 -13.68 -41.18 0.19
C ASP A 58 -12.35 -40.89 -0.56
N LYS A 59 -11.51 -40.18 0.22
CA LYS A 59 -10.20 -40.60 0.75
C LYS A 59 -8.90 -40.28 0.00
N ASP A 60 -8.08 -39.54 0.76
CA ASP A 60 -6.63 -39.64 0.90
C ASP A 60 -6.04 -41.02 0.56
N GLU A 61 -4.93 -41.03 -0.19
CA GLU A 61 -3.78 -41.84 0.18
C GLU A 61 -2.48 -41.33 -0.45
N ASN A 62 -1.48 -41.15 0.41
CA ASN A 62 -0.06 -40.93 0.15
C ASN A 62 0.56 -42.14 -0.59
N GLN A 63 1.50 -41.90 -1.52
CA GLN A 63 2.76 -42.66 -1.51
C GLN A 63 3.89 -42.02 -2.34
N GLU A 64 5.06 -42.02 -1.71
CA GLU A 64 6.40 -41.68 -2.18
C GLU A 64 6.98 -42.77 -3.12
N GLY A 65 7.98 -42.44 -3.95
CA GLY A 65 8.88 -43.45 -4.52
C GLY A 65 9.62 -43.11 -5.83
N GLU A 66 10.78 -42.44 -5.70
CA GLU A 66 12.09 -42.63 -6.38
C GLU A 66 12.25 -42.94 -7.90
N ASP A 67 13.09 -42.10 -8.52
CA ASP A 67 14.21 -42.32 -9.46
C ASP A 67 14.13 -43.26 -10.67
N SER A 68 14.47 -42.72 -11.86
CA SER A 68 15.64 -43.19 -12.65
C SER A 68 15.86 -42.39 -13.96
N GLU A 69 17.13 -42.43 -14.39
CA GLU A 69 17.83 -41.57 -15.32
C GLU A 69 17.56 -41.79 -16.84
N LEU A 70 17.93 -40.76 -17.62
CA LEU A 70 18.22 -40.63 -19.07
C LEU A 70 18.99 -41.82 -19.71
N PRO A 71 19.10 -42.01 -21.07
CA PRO A 71 19.55 -40.94 -22.02
C PRO A 71 19.27 -41.02 -23.57
N HIS A 72 19.42 -39.85 -24.21
CA HIS A 72 20.03 -39.47 -25.52
C HIS A 72 19.69 -40.07 -26.93
N LYS A 73 19.69 -39.12 -27.90
CA LYS A 73 20.14 -39.13 -29.34
C LYS A 73 19.15 -39.69 -30.37
N THR A 74 18.97 -39.18 -31.61
CA THR A 74 19.75 -38.33 -32.57
C THR A 74 18.79 -37.92 -33.71
N ALA A 75 18.81 -36.67 -34.21
CA ALA A 75 19.35 -36.22 -35.52
C ALA A 75 18.87 -36.94 -36.79
N GLY A 76 18.43 -36.16 -37.80
CA GLY A 76 18.26 -36.63 -39.18
C GLY A 76 17.47 -35.66 -40.07
N GLU A 77 18.21 -34.82 -40.80
CA GLU A 77 17.79 -33.94 -41.90
C GLU A 77 17.27 -34.74 -43.12
N SER A 78 16.42 -34.11 -43.94
CA SER A 78 16.53 -34.19 -45.41
C SER A 78 15.75 -33.06 -46.08
N GLU A 79 16.49 -32.28 -46.86
CA GLU A 79 16.04 -31.29 -47.84
C GLU A 79 15.43 -31.98 -49.09
N ASP A 80 14.66 -31.21 -49.88
CA ASP A 80 15.05 -30.79 -51.24
C ASP A 80 13.96 -30.91 -52.34
N VAL A 81 13.98 -29.90 -53.22
CA VAL A 81 13.47 -29.73 -54.61
C VAL A 81 11.96 -29.86 -54.85
N GLY A 82 11.26 -29.01 -55.59
CA GLY A 82 11.53 -27.93 -56.56
C GLY A 82 10.26 -27.81 -57.42
N ASP A 83 9.83 -26.63 -57.85
CA ASP A 83 10.25 -25.91 -59.07
C ASP A 83 9.05 -25.87 -60.05
N ASP A 84 9.06 -24.85 -60.92
CA ASP A 84 8.16 -24.53 -62.03
C ASP A 84 6.77 -23.95 -61.65
N GLY A 85 6.33 -22.78 -62.11
CA GLY A 85 6.86 -21.89 -63.14
C GLY A 85 5.72 -21.21 -63.92
N VAL A 86 5.84 -19.89 -64.04
CA VAL A 86 5.55 -19.03 -65.23
C VAL A 86 4.11 -18.48 -65.49
N SER A 87 4.04 -17.13 -65.51
CA SER A 87 3.30 -16.20 -66.42
C SER A 87 1.76 -16.15 -66.35
N ASP A 88 1.02 -15.07 -66.63
CA ASP A 88 1.20 -13.65 -67.01
C ASP A 88 -0.24 -13.07 -67.19
N ALA A 89 -0.32 -11.75 -67.35
CA ALA A 89 -1.44 -10.95 -67.85
C ALA A 89 -2.44 -10.39 -66.81
N GLY A 90 -2.53 -9.06 -66.81
CA GLY A 90 -3.37 -8.28 -65.92
C GLY A 90 -4.68 -7.74 -66.51
N SER A 91 -5.16 -6.71 -65.81
CA SER A 91 -6.26 -5.77 -66.08
C SER A 91 -7.69 -6.13 -65.64
N ALA A 92 -8.21 -5.19 -64.85
CA ALA A 92 -9.55 -4.58 -64.87
C ALA A 92 -10.48 -4.86 -63.68
N ASP A 93 -10.66 -3.80 -62.89
CA ASP A 93 -11.90 -3.27 -62.30
C ASP A 93 -12.88 -4.22 -61.61
N GLY A 94 -13.06 -3.99 -60.30
CA GLY A 94 -14.20 -4.46 -59.51
C GLY A 94 -14.20 -3.76 -58.16
N ASP A 95 -15.03 -2.72 -58.04
CA ASP A 95 -15.44 -2.10 -56.77
C ASP A 95 -16.05 -3.18 -55.86
N GLU A 96 -15.48 -3.42 -54.69
CA GLU A 96 -16.12 -4.14 -53.58
C GLU A 96 -15.81 -3.40 -52.28
N ASP A 97 -16.79 -2.59 -51.89
CA ASP A 97 -17.22 -2.29 -50.52
C ASP A 97 -16.11 -2.24 -49.45
N GLU A 98 -15.67 -1.01 -49.14
CA GLU A 98 -15.07 -0.68 -47.84
C GLU A 98 -16.14 -0.92 -46.77
N ASP A 99 -16.18 -2.14 -46.24
CA ASP A 99 -16.77 -2.41 -44.94
C ASP A 99 -16.07 -1.47 -43.95
N GLU A 100 -16.75 -0.39 -43.59
CA GLU A 100 -16.46 0.38 -42.38
C GLU A 100 -16.55 -0.61 -41.23
N ASP A 101 -15.41 -1.22 -40.89
CA ASP A 101 -15.16 -1.78 -39.57
C ASP A 101 -15.40 -0.62 -38.60
N GLU A 102 -16.66 -0.45 -38.18
CA GLU A 102 -17.00 0.21 -36.94
C GLU A 102 -16.20 -0.57 -35.90
N ASP A 103 -15.04 -0.02 -35.53
CA ASP A 103 -14.33 -0.33 -34.30
C ASP A 103 -15.39 -0.18 -33.20
N GLU A 104 -16.12 -1.27 -32.90
CA GLU A 104 -16.76 -1.45 -31.62
C GLU A 104 -15.61 -1.32 -30.64
N ASP A 105 -15.43 -0.11 -30.11
CA ASP A 105 -14.61 0.14 -28.94
C ASP A 105 -14.97 -0.99 -27.97
N GLU A 106 -14.11 -2.01 -27.89
CA GLU A 106 -14.07 -2.91 -26.76
C GLU A 106 -13.77 -1.96 -25.61
N ASP A 107 -14.83 -1.43 -24.99
CA ASP A 107 -14.79 -0.69 -23.74
C ASP A 107 -14.06 -1.63 -22.78
N ASP A 108 -12.73 -1.53 -22.75
CA ASP A 108 -11.86 -2.24 -21.85
C ASP A 108 -12.47 -1.99 -20.47
N ASP A 109 -12.93 -3.07 -19.87
CA ASP A 109 -13.67 -3.06 -18.60
C ASP A 109 -12.67 -2.79 -17.47
N ASP A 110 -12.09 -1.58 -17.50
CA ASP A 110 -11.00 -1.09 -16.68
C ASP A 110 -11.55 -0.71 -15.32
N GLY A 111 -11.42 -1.64 -14.39
CA GLY A 111 -11.86 -1.48 -13.02
C GLY A 111 -11.56 -2.69 -12.17
N TYR A 112 -11.72 -2.53 -10.87
CA TYR A 112 -11.61 -3.62 -9.91
C TYR A 112 -12.87 -4.50 -9.91
N ASP A 113 -12.71 -5.76 -9.48
CA ASP A 113 -13.79 -6.75 -9.44
C ASP A 113 -14.94 -6.28 -8.51
N PRO A 114 -16.15 -6.00 -9.04
CA PRO A 114 -17.29 -5.50 -8.28
C PRO A 114 -17.86 -6.51 -7.29
N SER A 115 -17.44 -7.78 -7.37
CA SER A 115 -17.76 -8.80 -6.36
C SER A 115 -16.87 -8.71 -5.11
N ILE A 116 -15.79 -7.93 -5.17
CA ILE A 116 -14.82 -7.75 -4.09
C ILE A 116 -14.93 -6.36 -3.46
N VAL A 117 -15.01 -5.31 -4.28
CA VAL A 117 -15.09 -3.90 -3.85
C VAL A 117 -16.24 -3.20 -4.56
N GLN A 118 -16.87 -2.25 -3.87
CA GLN A 118 -17.89 -1.37 -4.42
C GLN A 118 -17.27 0.00 -4.75
N SER A 119 -17.89 0.77 -5.64
CA SER A 119 -17.41 2.13 -5.98
C SER A 119 -17.28 3.03 -4.74
N THR A 120 -18.13 2.83 -3.73
CA THR A 120 -18.04 3.54 -2.45
C THR A 120 -16.82 3.17 -1.63
N ASP A 121 -16.30 1.95 -1.78
CA ASP A 121 -15.08 1.50 -1.10
C ASP A 121 -13.82 2.14 -1.67
N LEU A 122 -13.91 2.63 -2.91
CA LEU A 122 -12.80 3.21 -3.68
C LEU A 122 -12.73 4.74 -3.60
N PHE A 123 -13.81 5.42 -3.22
CA PHE A 123 -13.90 6.89 -3.23
C PHE A 123 -12.77 7.59 -2.46
N TRP A 124 -12.32 6.98 -1.35
CA TRP A 124 -11.23 7.54 -0.52
C TRP A 124 -9.89 7.68 -1.27
N THR A 125 -9.65 6.90 -2.33
CA THR A 125 -8.43 6.98 -3.15
C THR A 125 -8.28 8.31 -3.87
N GLY A 126 -9.39 9.03 -4.08
CA GLY A 126 -9.41 10.39 -4.60
C GLY A 126 -9.59 11.48 -3.52
N ASP A 127 -9.74 11.14 -2.23
CA ASP A 127 -9.79 12.13 -1.14
C ASP A 127 -8.37 12.48 -0.71
N CYS A 128 -7.71 13.27 -1.55
CA CYS A 128 -6.30 13.60 -1.44
C CYS A 128 -6.11 15.02 -0.93
N ARG A 129 -4.97 15.23 -0.25
CA ARG A 129 -4.40 16.51 0.17
C ARG A 129 -2.90 16.42 -0.03
N PHE A 130 -2.18 17.51 0.21
CA PHE A 130 -0.74 17.48 0.29
C PHE A 130 -0.22 18.33 1.46
N LEU A 131 1.02 18.03 1.85
CA LEU A 131 1.83 18.85 2.74
C LEU A 131 2.70 19.76 1.89
N GLY A 132 2.49 21.07 1.98
CA GLY A 132 3.19 22.08 1.17
C GLY A 132 3.99 23.04 2.03
N PHE A 133 4.91 23.74 1.40
CA PHE A 133 5.72 24.78 2.04
C PHE A 133 5.36 26.15 1.46
N ASN A 134 5.38 27.18 2.31
CA ASN A 134 5.14 28.56 1.95
C ASN A 134 6.17 29.46 2.65
N ALA A 135 7.23 29.84 1.94
CA ALA A 135 8.24 30.76 2.46
C ALA A 135 7.65 32.10 2.97
N LEU A 136 6.53 32.53 2.39
CA LEU A 136 5.88 33.81 2.68
C LEU A 136 4.92 33.77 3.88
N ALA A 137 4.69 32.59 4.47
CA ALA A 137 3.84 32.46 5.65
C ALA A 137 4.36 33.35 6.79
N SER A 138 3.46 34.06 7.47
CA SER A 138 3.84 35.02 8.52
C SER A 138 4.22 34.36 9.86
N GLY A 139 3.81 33.12 10.07
CA GLY A 139 4.09 32.34 11.27
C GLY A 139 5.53 31.81 11.33
N ALA A 140 5.88 31.20 12.47
CA ALA A 140 7.14 30.47 12.63
C ALA A 140 7.18 29.22 11.74
N SER A 141 6.07 28.49 11.69
CA SER A 141 5.87 27.40 10.73
C SER A 141 5.66 27.95 9.33
N LYS A 142 6.30 27.31 8.36
CA LYS A 142 6.16 27.61 6.92
C LYS A 142 5.37 26.54 6.17
N VAL A 143 5.03 25.45 6.85
CA VAL A 143 4.34 24.32 6.23
C VAL A 143 2.83 24.43 6.42
N PHE A 144 2.08 23.96 5.42
CA PHE A 144 0.62 23.90 5.45
C PHE A 144 0.09 22.57 4.92
N VAL A 145 -1.12 22.20 5.34
CA VAL A 145 -1.90 21.12 4.73
C VAL A 145 -2.97 21.74 3.84
N SER A 146 -3.03 21.31 2.58
CA SER A 146 -4.05 21.78 1.64
C SER A 146 -5.47 21.35 2.04
N GLY A 147 -6.47 21.99 1.44
CA GLY A 147 -7.85 21.50 1.45
C GLY A 147 -8.02 20.27 0.55
N PRO A 148 -9.22 19.66 0.56
CA PRO A 148 -9.51 18.53 -0.32
C PRO A 148 -9.20 18.85 -1.78
N GLY A 149 -8.68 17.86 -2.48
CA GLY A 149 -8.34 17.93 -3.90
C GLY A 149 -8.21 16.55 -4.52
N HIS A 150 -7.75 16.53 -5.76
CA HIS A 150 -7.54 15.31 -6.52
C HIS A 150 -6.26 15.42 -7.35
N TYR A 151 -5.68 14.27 -7.68
CA TYR A 151 -4.51 14.21 -8.53
C TYR A 151 -4.87 14.46 -9.99
N THR A 152 -4.04 15.26 -10.64
CA THR A 152 -4.04 15.50 -12.07
C THR A 152 -2.75 14.96 -12.68
N ASP A 153 -2.60 14.96 -13.99
CA ASP A 153 -1.40 14.40 -14.60
C ASP A 153 -0.13 15.22 -14.31
N TYR A 154 1.04 14.63 -14.60
CA TYR A 154 2.37 15.26 -14.46
C TYR A 154 2.75 15.66 -13.03
N GLY A 155 2.37 14.86 -12.04
CA GLY A 155 2.75 15.11 -10.64
C GLY A 155 2.00 16.28 -10.00
N MET A 156 0.97 16.81 -10.65
CA MET A 156 0.21 17.95 -10.16
C MET A 156 -1.01 17.51 -9.34
N MET A 157 -1.44 18.39 -8.43
CA MET A 157 -2.61 18.19 -7.59
C MET A 157 -3.51 19.43 -7.67
N ASP A 158 -4.77 19.26 -8.06
CA ASP A 158 -5.77 20.32 -7.96
C ASP A 158 -6.44 20.25 -6.58
N CYS A 159 -5.95 21.07 -5.65
CA CYS A 159 -6.46 21.17 -4.28
C CYS A 159 -7.01 22.56 -3.98
N SER A 160 -8.03 22.59 -3.13
CA SER A 160 -8.47 23.84 -2.51
C SER A 160 -7.46 24.33 -1.44
N ASN A 161 -7.45 25.63 -1.13
CA ASN A 161 -6.56 26.20 -0.09
C ASN A 161 -6.82 25.68 1.33
N GLY A 162 -8.00 25.11 1.59
CA GLY A 162 -8.35 24.63 2.92
C GLY A 162 -8.46 25.76 3.95
N ASN A 163 -8.23 25.41 5.22
CA ASN A 163 -8.34 26.34 6.37
C ASN A 163 -6.98 26.60 7.05
N ASP A 164 -5.89 26.14 6.46
CA ASP A 164 -4.56 26.32 7.03
C ASP A 164 -4.09 27.76 6.78
N PRO A 165 -3.82 28.56 7.83
CA PRO A 165 -3.39 29.96 7.65
C PRO A 165 -2.07 30.07 6.88
N ASN A 166 -1.22 29.03 6.91
CA ASN A 166 0.03 29.02 6.18
C ASN A 166 -0.16 28.78 4.67
N ALA A 167 -1.37 28.48 4.19
CA ALA A 167 -1.69 28.39 2.77
C ALA A 167 -2.09 29.74 2.14
N GLU A 168 -2.19 30.81 2.93
CA GLU A 168 -2.63 32.12 2.42
C GLU A 168 -1.63 32.70 1.41
N GLY A 169 -2.13 33.09 0.24
CA GLY A 169 -1.33 33.71 -0.83
C GLY A 169 -0.50 32.75 -1.68
N VAL A 170 -0.55 31.43 -1.40
CA VAL A 170 0.06 30.40 -2.25
C VAL A 170 -0.87 30.08 -3.41
N ASP A 171 -0.31 30.02 -4.62
CA ASP A 171 -1.01 29.45 -5.76
C ASP A 171 -0.81 27.93 -5.76
N ILE A 172 -1.78 27.23 -5.17
CA ILE A 172 -1.68 25.78 -4.92
C ILE A 172 -1.75 24.97 -6.22
N SER A 173 -2.35 25.50 -7.29
CA SER A 173 -2.54 24.73 -8.53
C SER A 173 -1.24 24.40 -9.27
N ASP A 174 -0.15 25.08 -8.95
CA ASP A 174 1.15 24.91 -9.62
C ASP A 174 2.17 24.11 -8.79
N LEU A 175 1.77 23.55 -7.63
CA LEU A 175 2.68 22.78 -6.79
C LEU A 175 2.88 21.36 -7.34
N LEU A 176 4.14 21.02 -7.60
CA LEU A 176 4.56 19.69 -8.02
C LEU A 176 4.70 18.76 -6.82
N CYS A 177 4.17 17.55 -6.96
CA CYS A 177 4.39 16.48 -6.01
C CYS A 177 5.78 15.90 -6.21
N TYR A 178 6.53 15.77 -5.12
CA TYR A 178 7.90 15.27 -5.13
C TYR A 178 8.83 16.07 -6.07
N SER A 179 10.06 15.57 -6.27
CA SER A 179 11.08 16.21 -7.10
C SER A 179 10.84 15.88 -8.58
N ALA A 180 10.54 16.89 -9.40
CA ALA A 180 10.52 16.75 -10.85
C ALA A 180 11.90 17.07 -11.47
N GLU A 181 12.16 16.59 -12.68
CA GLU A 181 13.45 16.71 -13.40
C GLU A 181 13.91 18.14 -13.71
N HIS A 182 13.08 19.12 -13.40
CA HIS A 182 13.32 20.54 -13.63
C HIS A 182 13.32 21.36 -12.34
N VAL A 183 13.26 20.68 -11.19
CA VAL A 183 13.35 21.31 -9.89
C VAL A 183 14.80 21.69 -9.64
N VAL A 184 15.07 22.99 -9.63
CA VAL A 184 16.34 23.51 -9.11
C VAL A 184 16.37 23.16 -7.62
N ASP A 185 17.54 22.90 -7.02
CA ASP A 185 17.71 22.41 -5.63
C ASP A 185 16.89 23.13 -4.51
N ASP A 186 16.22 24.25 -4.83
CA ASP A 186 15.42 25.12 -3.96
C ASP A 186 13.89 25.13 -4.23
N ASP A 187 13.31 24.39 -5.19
CA ASP A 187 11.85 24.51 -5.39
C ASP A 187 11.02 23.83 -4.28
N GLU A 188 9.92 24.50 -3.92
CA GLU A 188 8.96 24.10 -2.89
C GLU A 188 8.10 22.93 -3.41
N VAL A 189 8.51 21.69 -3.12
CA VAL A 189 7.74 20.49 -3.48
C VAL A 189 6.61 20.20 -2.49
N ALA A 190 5.56 19.52 -2.96
CA ALA A 190 4.45 19.05 -2.16
C ALA A 190 4.53 17.52 -1.93
N TYR A 191 4.03 17.06 -0.77
CA TYR A 191 3.94 15.63 -0.45
C TYR A 191 2.47 15.19 -0.37
N PRO A 192 1.97 14.48 -1.39
CA PRO A 192 0.56 14.12 -1.46
C PRO A 192 0.22 12.92 -0.57
N PHE A 193 -0.98 12.93 0.01
CA PHE A 193 -1.48 11.82 0.82
C PHE A 193 -3.00 11.74 0.79
N HIS A 194 -3.53 10.53 0.99
CA HIS A 194 -4.95 10.34 1.30
C HIS A 194 -5.24 10.81 2.72
N TRP A 195 -6.42 11.41 2.93
CA TRP A 195 -6.82 11.88 4.24
C TRP A 195 -6.88 10.76 5.29
N ASP A 196 -7.36 9.59 4.90
CA ASP A 196 -7.42 8.40 5.76
C ASP A 196 -6.03 7.91 6.18
N CYS A 197 -5.03 8.00 5.29
CA CYS A 197 -3.65 7.67 5.60
C CYS A 197 -3.04 8.66 6.61
N TYR A 198 -3.32 9.95 6.46
CA TYR A 198 -2.85 10.96 7.40
C TYR A 198 -3.45 10.78 8.80
N LYS A 199 -4.74 10.46 8.90
CA LYS A 199 -5.37 10.10 10.19
C LYS A 199 -4.72 8.87 10.83
N LEU A 200 -4.38 7.86 10.04
CA LEU A 200 -3.68 6.67 10.54
C LEU A 200 -2.29 7.00 11.05
N PHE A 201 -1.55 7.85 10.34
CA PHE A 201 -0.26 8.36 10.82
C PHE A 201 -0.41 9.14 12.13
N CYS A 202 -1.38 10.07 12.21
CA CYS A 202 -1.68 10.81 13.45
C CYS A 202 -1.97 9.85 14.61
N ARG A 203 -2.76 8.81 14.35
CA ARG A 203 -3.11 7.80 15.35
C ARG A 203 -1.92 6.96 15.77
N TYR A 204 -1.02 6.64 14.85
CA TYR A 204 0.22 5.93 15.15
C TYR A 204 1.09 6.75 16.10
N VAL A 205 1.35 8.02 15.76
CA VAL A 205 2.27 8.88 16.50
C VAL A 205 1.69 9.35 17.84
N THR A 206 0.39 9.68 17.87
CA THR A 206 -0.21 10.43 19.00
C THR A 206 -1.25 9.63 19.79
N GLY A 207 -1.64 8.45 19.29
CA GLY A 207 -2.76 7.66 19.82
C GLY A 207 -4.15 8.20 19.45
N SER A 208 -4.23 9.30 18.68
CA SER A 208 -5.48 9.94 18.26
C SER A 208 -5.47 10.34 16.78
N GLU A 209 -6.64 10.44 16.17
CA GLU A 209 -6.80 10.93 14.78
C GLU A 209 -6.78 12.46 14.68
N ASP A 210 -6.39 13.15 15.76
CA ASP A 210 -6.28 14.60 15.82
C ASP A 210 -5.05 15.08 15.06
N THR A 211 -5.30 15.69 13.91
CA THR A 211 -4.29 16.16 12.96
C THR A 211 -3.52 17.38 13.43
N GLU A 212 -4.02 18.11 14.44
CA GLU A 212 -3.35 19.30 14.98
C GLU A 212 -2.17 18.94 15.90
N ARG A 213 -2.05 17.66 16.30
CA ARG A 213 -0.99 17.17 17.19
C ARG A 213 0.30 16.78 16.46
N ILE A 214 0.30 16.85 15.14
CA ILE A 214 1.48 16.59 14.30
C ILE A 214 2.17 17.92 14.03
N ASP A 215 3.48 17.94 14.26
CA ASP A 215 4.33 19.05 13.85
C ASP A 215 4.54 18.95 12.33
N LYS A 216 3.94 19.90 11.61
CA LYS A 216 3.95 19.89 10.14
C LYS A 216 5.33 20.19 9.58
N ASP A 217 6.09 21.07 10.22
CA ASP A 217 7.43 21.44 9.75
C ASP A 217 8.33 20.21 9.84
N VAL A 218 8.30 19.50 10.96
CA VAL A 218 9.08 18.28 11.13
C VAL A 218 8.60 17.18 10.20
N LEU A 219 7.29 17.01 9.99
CA LEU A 219 6.77 16.03 9.04
C LEU A 219 7.23 16.34 7.60
N TYR A 220 7.22 17.61 7.19
CA TYR A 220 7.66 18.02 5.86
C TYR A 220 9.15 17.74 5.67
N SER A 221 9.99 18.13 6.63
CA SER A 221 11.42 17.81 6.61
C SER A 221 11.67 16.30 6.58
N THR A 222 10.86 15.52 7.31
CA THR A 222 10.93 14.06 7.30
C THR A 222 10.63 13.50 5.91
N MET A 223 9.52 13.90 5.30
CA MET A 223 9.15 13.48 3.95
C MET A 223 10.20 13.91 2.92
N ARG A 224 10.78 15.10 3.07
CA ARG A 224 11.88 15.57 2.22
C ARG A 224 13.13 14.72 2.35
N SER A 225 13.52 14.33 3.56
CA SER A 225 14.69 13.46 3.76
C SER A 225 14.51 12.04 3.22
N LEU A 226 13.26 11.59 3.12
CA LEU A 226 12.88 10.29 2.59
C LEU A 226 12.54 10.35 1.09
N SER A 227 12.70 11.50 0.43
CA SER A 227 12.45 11.62 -1.00
C SER A 227 13.71 11.28 -1.79
N SER A 228 13.58 10.41 -2.79
CA SER A 228 14.66 10.17 -3.76
C SER A 228 14.68 11.24 -4.84
N GLU A 229 15.84 11.45 -5.47
CA GLU A 229 15.96 12.24 -6.69
C GLU A 229 15.04 11.62 -7.77
N TYR A 230 14.19 12.43 -8.38
CA TYR A 230 13.15 12.00 -9.34
C TYR A 230 12.18 10.94 -8.79
N GLY A 231 12.02 10.89 -7.46
CA GLY A 231 11.05 10.02 -6.81
C GLY A 231 9.61 10.47 -7.05
N HIS A 232 8.70 9.51 -7.18
CA HIS A 232 7.25 9.72 -7.27
C HIS A 232 6.52 9.16 -6.02
N ARG A 233 7.30 8.79 -5.01
CA ARG A 233 6.93 8.32 -3.67
C ARG A 233 8.10 8.49 -2.70
N LEU A 234 7.89 8.26 -1.41
CA LEU A 234 8.98 8.24 -0.43
C LEU A 234 9.73 6.90 -0.47
N ASP A 235 10.99 6.90 -0.07
CA ASP A 235 11.82 5.71 0.13
C ASP A 235 11.40 5.00 1.43
N LEU A 236 10.25 4.32 1.36
CA LEU A 236 9.66 3.54 2.44
C LEU A 236 9.31 2.14 1.94
N ASP A 237 9.36 1.16 2.83
CA ASP A 237 8.79 -0.15 2.55
C ASP A 237 7.25 -0.07 2.67
N TYR A 238 6.58 -0.07 1.52
CA TYR A 238 5.12 -0.01 1.40
C TYR A 238 4.44 -1.39 1.45
N ASP A 239 5.24 -2.45 1.50
CA ASP A 239 4.79 -3.81 1.68
C ASP A 239 4.97 -4.27 3.12
N GLU A 240 4.19 -5.28 3.55
CA GLU A 240 4.59 -5.99 4.77
C GLU A 240 5.70 -6.97 4.40
N PRO A 241 6.90 -6.88 5.03
CA PRO A 241 8.01 -7.77 4.77
C PRO A 241 7.54 -9.23 4.87
N ASP A 242 7.95 -10.07 3.91
CA ASP A 242 7.61 -11.52 3.79
C ASP A 242 6.27 -11.89 3.14
N THR A 243 5.53 -10.97 2.51
CA THR A 243 4.21 -11.33 1.94
C THR A 243 4.11 -11.34 0.41
N MET A 244 4.92 -10.55 -0.31
CA MET A 244 4.75 -10.36 -1.76
C MET A 244 6.09 -10.26 -2.52
N THR A 245 7.02 -11.21 -2.29
CA THR A 245 8.40 -11.22 -2.82
C THR A 245 8.59 -11.15 -4.35
N ASN A 246 7.52 -11.08 -5.16
CA ASN A 246 7.60 -10.99 -6.62
C ASN A 246 6.59 -9.96 -7.21
N HIS A 247 6.06 -9.03 -6.41
CA HIS A 247 5.05 -8.07 -6.91
C HIS A 247 5.62 -6.65 -6.96
N GLU A 248 6.07 -6.23 -8.14
CA GLU A 248 6.47 -4.86 -8.46
C GLU A 248 5.20 -4.01 -8.66
N ILE A 249 4.44 -3.75 -7.59
CA ILE A 249 3.18 -2.96 -7.71
C ILE A 249 3.47 -1.47 -7.92
N ILE A 250 4.59 -0.98 -7.38
CA ILE A 250 4.80 0.46 -7.13
C ILE A 250 6.06 0.99 -7.82
N ASP A 251 6.61 0.27 -8.80
CA ASP A 251 7.77 0.73 -9.60
C ASP A 251 7.44 0.94 -11.08
N ASP A 252 6.17 0.76 -11.48
CA ASP A 252 5.70 1.07 -12.82
C ASP A 252 5.41 2.57 -12.99
N GLN A 253 5.50 3.04 -14.24
CA GLN A 253 5.28 4.44 -14.62
C GLN A 253 3.86 4.94 -14.31
N PHE A 254 2.88 4.04 -14.38
CA PHE A 254 1.46 4.35 -14.17
C PHE A 254 0.82 3.33 -13.22
N TRP A 255 -0.22 3.76 -12.51
CA TRP A 255 -1.02 2.84 -11.71
C TRP A 255 -1.92 1.99 -12.62
N GLU A 256 -1.68 0.68 -12.64
CA GLU A 256 -2.51 -0.26 -13.39
C GLU A 256 -3.55 -0.95 -12.50
N VAL A 257 -4.78 -1.08 -13.01
CA VAL A 257 -5.84 -1.79 -12.31
C VAL A 257 -5.66 -3.30 -12.47
N LYS A 258 -5.00 -3.93 -11.50
CA LYS A 258 -4.72 -5.37 -11.49
C LYS A 258 -5.73 -6.16 -10.63
N ASN A 259 -6.37 -7.17 -11.22
CA ASN A 259 -7.29 -8.06 -10.51
C ASN A 259 -6.56 -8.84 -9.40
N GLY A 260 -7.09 -8.79 -8.19
CA GLY A 260 -6.46 -9.36 -6.99
C GLY A 260 -5.69 -8.35 -6.14
N GLU A 261 -5.56 -7.10 -6.59
CA GLU A 261 -4.93 -5.99 -5.87
C GLU A 261 -5.93 -5.06 -5.19
N GLU A 262 -7.19 -5.48 -5.05
CA GLU A 262 -8.25 -4.67 -4.43
C GLU A 262 -7.91 -4.27 -2.97
N LEU A 263 -6.98 -4.99 -2.35
CA LEU A 263 -6.45 -4.67 -1.03
C LEU A 263 -5.78 -3.29 -0.96
N TYR A 264 -5.17 -2.79 -2.04
CA TYR A 264 -4.45 -1.51 -2.02
C TYR A 264 -5.37 -0.31 -2.12
N VAL A 265 -6.55 -0.51 -2.72
CA VAL A 265 -7.52 0.55 -3.04
C VAL A 265 -8.74 0.54 -2.12
N ILE A 266 -8.83 -0.38 -1.16
CA ILE A 266 -9.86 -0.35 -0.12
C ILE A 266 -9.44 0.56 1.04
N SER A 267 -10.37 1.38 1.57
CA SER A 267 -10.03 2.28 2.69
C SER A 267 -9.48 1.49 3.88
N PRO A 268 -8.35 1.90 4.44
CA PRO A 268 -7.82 1.29 5.65
C PRO A 268 -8.66 1.67 6.88
N LEU A 269 -9.52 2.69 6.81
CA LEU A 269 -10.47 3.01 7.87
C LEU A 269 -11.77 2.20 7.79
N THR A 270 -12.00 1.45 6.71
CA THR A 270 -13.11 0.49 6.62
C THR A 270 -13.05 -0.49 7.79
N ARG A 271 -14.10 -0.45 8.62
CA ARG A 271 -14.17 -1.24 9.85
C ARG A 271 -14.83 -2.59 9.59
N ALA A 272 -14.30 -3.61 10.24
CA ALA A 272 -14.81 -4.97 10.17
C ALA A 272 -15.13 -5.48 11.58
N PRO A 273 -16.27 -5.07 12.17
CA PRO A 273 -16.65 -5.51 13.51
C PRO A 273 -16.63 -7.04 13.63
N LEU A 274 -16.15 -7.52 14.77
CA LEU A 274 -16.18 -8.95 15.08
C LEU A 274 -17.63 -9.36 15.30
N SER A 275 -18.07 -10.41 14.60
CA SER A 275 -19.43 -10.93 14.77
C SER A 275 -19.58 -11.62 16.13
N PRO A 276 -20.80 -11.75 16.68
CA PRO A 276 -21.02 -12.52 17.90
C PRO A 276 -20.50 -13.96 17.79
N GLU A 277 -20.57 -14.56 16.61
CA GLU A 277 -20.03 -15.90 16.35
C GLU A 277 -18.50 -15.94 16.42
N GLU A 278 -17.81 -14.94 15.86
CA GLU A 278 -16.35 -14.87 15.96
C GLU A 278 -15.90 -14.60 17.39
N ILE A 279 -16.58 -13.70 18.11
CA ILE A 279 -16.32 -13.48 19.53
C ILE A 279 -16.52 -14.79 20.30
N ALA A 280 -17.60 -15.54 20.03
CA ALA A 280 -17.83 -16.83 20.65
C ALA A 280 -16.72 -17.86 20.31
N LYS A 281 -16.22 -17.89 19.07
CA LYS A 281 -15.09 -18.74 18.67
C LYS A 281 -13.81 -18.38 19.43
N LEU A 282 -13.52 -17.08 19.60
CA LEU A 282 -12.39 -16.60 20.40
C LEU A 282 -12.55 -16.97 21.88
N GLN A 283 -13.76 -16.89 22.42
CA GLN A 283 -14.08 -17.29 23.79
C GLN A 283 -13.92 -18.80 24.02
N GLN A 284 -14.13 -19.63 23.00
CA GLN A 284 -13.97 -21.08 23.10
C GLN A 284 -12.58 -21.58 22.66
N ALA A 285 -11.74 -20.70 22.11
CA ALA A 285 -10.54 -21.06 21.37
C ALA A 285 -10.76 -22.15 20.29
N SER A 286 -11.99 -22.25 19.77
CA SER A 286 -12.39 -23.32 18.86
C SER A 286 -11.79 -23.12 17.47
N GLY A 287 -11.18 -24.18 16.91
CA GLY A 287 -10.53 -24.13 15.59
C GLY A 287 -9.20 -23.37 15.54
N LEU A 288 -8.68 -22.92 16.70
CA LEU A 288 -7.36 -22.28 16.78
C LEU A 288 -6.31 -23.35 17.06
N ALA A 289 -5.35 -23.51 16.14
CA ALA A 289 -4.34 -24.57 16.21
C ALA A 289 -3.59 -24.52 17.55
N SER A 290 -3.86 -25.49 18.43
CA SER A 290 -3.12 -25.69 19.66
C SER A 290 -1.78 -26.32 19.30
N LEU A 291 -0.72 -25.53 19.29
CA LEU A 291 0.65 -26.03 19.17
C LEU A 291 1.12 -26.61 20.50
N HIS A 292 0.52 -27.71 20.97
CA HIS A 292 0.98 -28.39 22.17
C HIS A 292 2.02 -29.46 21.81
N ALA A 293 3.22 -29.05 21.40
CA ALA A 293 4.33 -29.97 21.22
C ALA A 293 5.09 -30.09 22.54
N SER A 294 5.07 -31.28 23.16
CA SER A 294 5.91 -31.55 24.34
C SER A 294 7.39 -31.60 23.92
N LEU A 295 8.16 -30.59 24.31
CA LEU A 295 9.60 -30.49 24.05
C LEU A 295 10.45 -31.00 25.22
N ALA A 296 9.82 -31.35 26.35
CA ALA A 296 10.50 -31.72 27.59
C ALA A 296 11.48 -32.90 27.43
N GLY A 297 11.25 -33.79 26.45
CA GLY A 297 12.16 -34.91 26.15
C GLY A 297 13.19 -34.66 25.05
N LYS A 298 13.17 -33.50 24.36
CA LYS A 298 14.00 -33.21 23.19
C LYS A 298 15.11 -32.19 23.45
N VAL A 299 14.97 -31.36 24.49
CA VAL A 299 15.93 -30.30 24.81
C VAL A 299 16.91 -30.81 25.88
N THR A 300 18.17 -31.01 25.50
CA THR A 300 19.22 -31.54 26.39
C THR A 300 20.04 -30.44 27.08
N SER A 301 20.06 -29.23 26.54
CA SER A 301 20.76 -28.07 27.08
C SER A 301 20.04 -26.78 26.68
N ASP A 302 19.54 -26.04 27.67
CA ASP A 302 18.85 -24.76 27.47
C ASP A 302 19.66 -23.64 28.17
N PRO A 303 20.10 -22.59 27.45
CA PRO A 303 20.84 -21.47 28.04
C PRO A 303 19.95 -20.43 28.72
N PHE A 304 18.67 -20.33 28.35
CA PHE A 304 17.76 -19.29 28.83
C PHE A 304 17.44 -19.31 30.34
N PRO A 305 17.48 -20.46 31.06
CA PRO A 305 17.39 -20.47 32.51
C PRO A 305 18.48 -19.65 33.23
N LYS A 306 19.59 -19.33 32.55
CA LYS A 306 20.69 -18.53 33.12
C LYS A 306 20.52 -17.03 32.86
N VAL A 307 19.57 -16.64 32.03
CA VAL A 307 19.28 -15.25 31.68
C VAL A 307 18.32 -14.67 32.73
N PRO A 308 18.54 -13.48 33.29
CA PRO A 308 17.57 -12.82 34.16
C PRO A 308 16.21 -12.66 33.47
N ALA A 309 15.14 -12.87 34.21
CA ALA A 309 13.78 -12.91 33.67
C ALA A 309 13.39 -11.61 32.95
N GLU A 310 13.87 -10.47 33.45
CA GLU A 310 13.61 -9.15 32.87
C GLU A 310 14.27 -8.98 31.50
N ILE A 311 15.50 -9.50 31.35
CA ILE A 311 16.22 -9.48 30.08
C ILE A 311 15.56 -10.44 29.10
N LEU A 312 15.11 -11.61 29.59
CA LEU A 312 14.38 -12.55 28.77
C LEU A 312 13.06 -11.96 28.27
N ASP A 313 12.29 -11.28 29.12
CA ASP A 313 11.04 -10.59 28.77
C ASP A 313 11.28 -9.54 27.67
N GLN A 314 12.36 -8.77 27.76
CA GLN A 314 12.75 -7.81 26.72
C GLN A 314 13.12 -8.48 25.40
N ILE A 315 13.86 -9.59 25.43
CA ILE A 315 14.21 -10.35 24.23
C ILE A 315 12.94 -10.87 23.56
N VAL A 316 12.09 -11.61 24.27
CA VAL A 316 10.89 -12.22 23.68
C VAL A 316 9.86 -11.19 23.21
N SER A 317 9.80 -10.03 23.88
CA SER A 317 8.90 -8.93 23.49
C SER A 317 9.30 -8.29 22.16
N ARG A 318 10.58 -8.32 21.80
CA ARG A 318 11.10 -7.76 20.54
C ARG A 318 11.08 -8.72 19.36
N LEU A 319 10.91 -10.03 19.58
CA LEU A 319 10.90 -11.02 18.50
C LEU A 319 9.66 -10.91 17.61
N SER A 320 9.83 -11.18 16.32
CA SER A 320 8.70 -11.43 15.40
C SER A 320 7.90 -12.65 15.87
N HIS A 321 6.63 -12.77 15.44
CA HIS A 321 5.82 -13.94 15.77
C HIS A 321 6.47 -15.27 15.31
N LYS A 322 7.11 -15.27 14.13
CA LYS A 322 7.77 -16.44 13.54
C LYS A 322 8.99 -16.87 14.37
N ASP A 323 9.81 -15.90 14.78
CA ASP A 323 11.00 -16.16 15.59
C ASP A 323 10.62 -16.55 17.01
N LEU A 324 9.58 -15.93 17.56
CA LEU A 324 9.05 -16.27 18.88
C LEU A 324 8.52 -17.72 18.92
N LEU A 325 7.75 -18.13 17.91
CA LEU A 325 7.27 -19.51 17.80
C LEU A 325 8.42 -20.49 17.54
N SER A 326 9.45 -20.09 16.80
CA SER A 326 10.66 -20.90 16.57
C SER A 326 11.49 -21.04 17.86
N LEU A 327 11.60 -19.97 18.65
CA LEU A 327 12.24 -19.99 19.96
C LEU A 327 11.50 -20.94 20.91
N PHE A 328 10.17 -20.90 20.93
CA PHE A 328 9.38 -21.85 21.71
C PHE A 328 9.52 -23.30 21.25
N LYS A 329 9.93 -23.54 19.99
CA LYS A 329 10.28 -24.89 19.52
C LYS A 329 11.70 -25.31 19.93
N ALA A 330 12.60 -24.34 20.11
CA ALA A 330 14.01 -24.58 20.39
C ALA A 330 14.36 -24.61 21.89
N SER A 331 13.61 -23.90 22.74
CA SER A 331 13.87 -23.78 24.18
C SER A 331 12.65 -24.17 25.01
N TRP A 332 12.83 -25.16 25.88
CA TRP A 332 11.79 -25.58 26.82
C TRP A 332 11.51 -24.51 27.86
N TYR A 333 12.55 -23.82 28.35
CA TYR A 333 12.40 -22.79 29.38
C TYR A 333 11.51 -21.63 28.88
N THR A 334 11.79 -21.12 27.67
CA THR A 334 10.99 -20.04 27.07
C THR A 334 9.59 -20.52 26.72
N HIS A 335 9.44 -21.74 26.20
CA HIS A 335 8.15 -22.36 25.97
C HIS A 335 7.32 -22.39 27.26
N SER A 336 7.84 -22.98 28.35
CA SER A 336 7.12 -23.08 29.62
C SER A 336 6.77 -21.70 30.22
N ALA A 337 7.63 -20.70 30.06
CA ALA A 337 7.42 -19.37 30.65
C ALA A 337 6.38 -18.51 29.89
N TYR A 338 6.31 -18.62 28.56
CA TYR A 338 5.55 -17.66 27.73
C TYR A 338 4.47 -18.29 26.86
N HIS A 339 4.54 -19.58 26.55
CA HIS A 339 3.64 -20.21 25.58
C HIS A 339 2.16 -20.12 25.96
N GLN A 340 1.82 -20.20 27.25
CA GLN A 340 0.45 -20.09 27.78
C GLN A 340 0.30 -18.89 28.73
N ASN A 341 1.13 -17.85 28.58
CA ASN A 341 1.12 -16.69 29.44
C ASN A 341 0.21 -15.59 28.88
N ASP A 342 -1.05 -15.56 29.31
CA ASP A 342 -2.04 -14.61 28.78
C ASP A 342 -1.65 -13.13 28.98
N PRO A 343 -1.11 -12.68 30.13
CA PRO A 343 -0.59 -11.32 30.26
C PRO A 343 0.47 -10.95 29.23
N PHE A 344 1.39 -11.87 28.91
CA PHE A 344 2.39 -11.65 27.87
C PHE A 344 1.74 -11.50 26.48
N TRP A 345 0.84 -12.40 26.11
CA TRP A 345 0.16 -12.33 24.81
C TRP A 345 -0.78 -11.14 24.68
N SER A 346 -1.44 -10.74 25.77
CA SER A 346 -2.25 -9.51 25.81
C SER A 346 -1.39 -8.28 25.55
N ARG A 347 -0.24 -8.17 26.21
CA ARG A 347 0.74 -7.10 25.94
C ARG A 347 1.21 -7.15 24.50
N LYS A 348 1.59 -8.33 23.99
CA LYS A 348 2.04 -8.52 22.60
C LYS A 348 0.99 -8.05 21.59
N ILE A 349 -0.30 -8.33 21.79
CA ILE A 349 -1.38 -7.83 20.92
C ILE A 349 -1.40 -6.30 20.93
N ARG A 350 -1.35 -5.69 22.13
CA ARG A 350 -1.36 -4.22 22.26
C ARG A 350 -0.15 -3.57 21.61
N ASP A 351 1.02 -4.17 21.74
CA ASP A 351 2.27 -3.63 21.22
C ASP A 351 2.40 -3.81 19.69
N THR A 352 1.95 -4.95 19.14
CA THR A 352 2.23 -5.29 17.72
C THR A 352 1.01 -5.22 16.80
N MET A 353 -0.20 -5.02 17.32
CA MET A 353 -1.44 -4.99 16.53
C MET A 353 -2.23 -3.71 16.74
N GLY A 354 -1.55 -2.56 16.86
CA GLY A 354 -2.19 -1.24 16.99
C GLY A 354 -3.21 -0.94 15.89
N TRP A 355 -3.02 -1.51 14.70
CA TRP A 355 -3.94 -1.42 13.57
C TRP A 355 -5.27 -2.19 13.76
N PHE A 356 -5.38 -3.18 14.66
CA PHE A 356 -6.62 -3.97 14.78
C PHE A 356 -7.63 -3.33 15.75
N PHE A 357 -8.17 -2.18 15.40
CA PHE A 357 -9.05 -1.37 16.26
C PHE A 357 -10.24 -2.15 16.81
N GLU A 358 -10.88 -2.97 15.97
CA GLU A 358 -12.05 -3.76 16.32
C GLU A 358 -11.72 -4.85 17.34
N LEU A 359 -10.50 -5.39 17.33
CA LEU A 359 -10.05 -6.35 18.33
C LEU A 359 -9.80 -5.64 19.68
N HIS A 360 -9.17 -4.47 19.68
CA HIS A 360 -8.95 -3.70 20.90
C HIS A 360 -10.26 -3.34 21.60
N GLU A 361 -11.30 -2.97 20.86
CA GLU A 361 -12.65 -2.74 21.43
C GLU A 361 -13.19 -3.97 22.18
N VAL A 362 -12.95 -5.17 21.66
CA VAL A 362 -13.33 -6.42 22.33
C VAL A 362 -12.48 -6.68 23.57
N LEU A 363 -11.17 -6.39 23.51
CA LEU A 363 -10.25 -6.55 24.63
C LEU A 363 -10.46 -5.52 25.75
N ASP A 364 -10.94 -4.33 25.40
CA ASP A 364 -11.22 -3.25 26.35
C ASP A 364 -12.62 -3.37 26.97
N SER A 365 -13.50 -4.20 26.39
CA SER A 365 -14.80 -4.53 26.96
C SER A 365 -14.67 -5.64 28.02
N PRO A 366 -14.92 -5.35 29.32
CA PRO A 366 -14.82 -6.37 30.38
C PRO A 366 -15.75 -7.57 30.14
N ALA A 367 -16.92 -7.33 29.52
CA ALA A 367 -17.91 -8.34 29.22
C ALA A 367 -17.43 -9.42 28.23
N HIS A 368 -16.44 -9.08 27.39
CA HIS A 368 -15.83 -9.99 26.43
C HIS A 368 -14.46 -10.49 26.89
N ALA A 369 -13.60 -9.59 27.39
CA ALA A 369 -12.23 -9.90 27.77
C ALA A 369 -12.12 -11.02 28.82
N GLU A 370 -12.99 -11.02 29.84
CA GLU A 370 -13.00 -12.04 30.91
C GLU A 370 -13.40 -13.44 30.41
N LYS A 371 -13.98 -13.54 29.21
CA LYS A 371 -14.48 -14.80 28.64
C LYS A 371 -13.55 -15.40 27.59
N LEU A 372 -12.43 -14.73 27.27
CA LEU A 372 -11.48 -15.23 26.28
C LEU A 372 -10.72 -16.42 26.85
N ALA A 373 -10.72 -17.55 26.15
CA ALA A 373 -10.08 -18.78 26.63
C ALA A 373 -8.54 -18.75 26.53
N SER A 374 -7.98 -17.99 25.59
CA SER A 374 -6.53 -17.88 25.42
C SER A 374 -6.14 -16.64 24.61
N MET A 375 -5.31 -15.78 25.19
CA MET A 375 -4.80 -14.59 24.51
C MET A 375 -3.81 -14.95 23.39
N LYS A 376 -3.08 -16.06 23.54
CA LYS A 376 -2.26 -16.61 22.45
C LYS A 376 -3.11 -16.95 21.24
N ALA A 377 -4.23 -17.64 21.47
CA ALA A 377 -5.09 -18.09 20.39
C ALA A 377 -5.70 -16.87 19.66
N VAL A 378 -6.12 -15.86 20.42
CA VAL A 378 -6.57 -14.56 19.88
C VAL A 378 -5.48 -13.91 19.04
N TYR A 379 -4.23 -13.85 19.52
CA TYR A 379 -3.10 -13.30 18.78
C TYR A 379 -2.89 -14.03 17.44
N LEU A 380 -2.80 -15.36 17.46
CA LEU A 380 -2.58 -16.15 16.25
C LEU A 380 -3.73 -16.03 15.25
N TRP A 381 -4.96 -16.03 15.75
CA TRP A 381 -6.16 -15.79 14.94
C TRP A 381 -6.07 -14.44 14.25
N ALA A 382 -5.84 -13.37 15.02
CA ALA A 382 -5.80 -12.01 14.51
C ALA A 382 -4.70 -11.85 13.47
N TRP A 383 -3.49 -12.30 13.80
CA TRP A 383 -2.33 -12.26 12.91
C TRP A 383 -2.58 -12.97 11.58
N SER A 384 -3.16 -14.17 11.63
CA SER A 384 -3.46 -14.94 10.42
C SER A 384 -4.62 -14.33 9.64
N ARG A 385 -5.66 -13.86 10.32
CA ARG A 385 -6.89 -13.42 9.68
C ARG A 385 -6.69 -12.13 8.92
N THR A 386 -5.78 -11.26 9.33
CA THR A 386 -5.54 -9.93 8.74
C THR A 386 -4.23 -9.82 7.97
N LYS A 387 -3.55 -10.94 7.69
CA LYS A 387 -2.32 -10.95 6.89
C LYS A 387 -2.56 -10.36 5.48
N PRO A 388 -1.88 -9.27 5.08
CA PRO A 388 -1.90 -8.76 3.71
C PRO A 388 -1.44 -9.86 2.74
N ARG A 389 -2.14 -9.99 1.62
CA ARG A 389 -1.81 -10.95 0.55
C ARG A 389 -2.54 -10.58 -0.73
N PHE A 390 -1.95 -10.93 -1.86
CA PHE A 390 -2.61 -10.89 -3.16
C PHE A 390 -3.91 -11.72 -3.17
N LYS A 391 -4.90 -11.27 -3.95
CA LYS A 391 -6.24 -11.89 -4.08
C LYS A 391 -6.95 -12.08 -2.74
N ARG A 392 -6.68 -11.19 -1.79
CA ARG A 392 -7.38 -11.20 -0.50
C ARG A 392 -8.82 -10.77 -0.71
N LYS A 393 -9.74 -11.52 -0.12
CA LYS A 393 -11.18 -11.24 -0.17
C LYS A 393 -11.79 -11.30 1.23
N GLY A 394 -12.96 -10.68 1.37
CA GLY A 394 -13.80 -10.75 2.56
C GLY A 394 -13.63 -9.58 3.52
N LYS A 395 -14.43 -9.57 4.58
CA LYS A 395 -14.64 -8.38 5.42
C LYS A 395 -13.40 -7.74 6.05
N TYR A 396 -12.30 -8.49 6.21
CA TYR A 396 -11.07 -7.99 6.83
C TYR A 396 -10.09 -7.36 5.83
N MET A 397 -10.51 -7.03 4.61
CA MET A 397 -9.67 -6.34 3.64
C MET A 397 -9.20 -4.97 4.17
N GLY A 398 -10.11 -4.11 4.63
CA GLY A 398 -9.77 -2.81 5.23
C GLY A 398 -8.78 -2.92 6.39
N THR A 399 -9.02 -3.83 7.34
CA THR A 399 -8.08 -4.11 8.44
C THR A 399 -6.70 -4.56 7.97
N SER A 400 -6.61 -5.22 6.81
CA SER A 400 -5.33 -5.72 6.29
C SER A 400 -4.58 -4.66 5.49
N ASN A 401 -5.29 -3.82 4.74
CA ASN A 401 -4.67 -2.63 4.15
C ASN A 401 -4.16 -1.71 5.26
N ARG A 402 -4.96 -1.53 6.32
CA ARG A 402 -4.55 -0.79 7.52
C ARG A 402 -3.30 -1.37 8.17
N ARG A 403 -3.17 -2.70 8.28
CA ARG A 403 -1.96 -3.34 8.80
C ARG A 403 -0.72 -3.02 7.96
N ARG A 404 -0.83 -3.07 6.63
CA ARG A 404 0.23 -2.71 5.69
C ARG A 404 0.65 -1.25 5.89
N ILE A 405 -0.32 -0.32 5.82
CA ILE A 405 -0.07 1.11 6.00
C ILE A 405 0.46 1.43 7.40
N TRP A 406 0.06 0.69 8.43
CA TRP A 406 0.59 0.86 9.79
C TRP A 406 2.08 0.54 9.89
N ALA A 407 2.60 -0.37 9.08
CA ALA A 407 4.04 -0.64 8.98
C ALA A 407 4.79 0.51 8.31
N THR A 408 4.19 1.12 7.28
CA THR A 408 4.75 2.34 6.66
C THR A 408 4.69 3.54 7.60
N CYS A 409 3.59 3.71 8.34
CA CYS A 409 3.49 4.72 9.40
C CYS A 409 4.56 4.52 10.48
N ALA A 410 4.94 3.29 10.79
CA ALA A 410 5.99 3.00 11.76
C ALA A 410 7.36 3.53 11.30
N GLN A 411 7.72 3.27 10.03
CA GLN A 411 8.96 3.76 9.43
C GLN A 411 8.98 5.30 9.38
N LEU A 412 7.89 5.90 8.90
CA LEU A 412 7.77 7.36 8.85
C LEU A 412 7.80 7.99 10.26
N ALA A 413 7.19 7.34 11.25
CA ALA A 413 7.19 7.81 12.63
C ALA A 413 8.56 7.71 13.30
N GLU A 414 9.37 6.70 12.97
CA GLU A 414 10.76 6.59 13.43
C GLU A 414 11.58 7.77 12.94
N ALA A 415 11.55 8.05 11.63
CA ALA A 415 12.25 9.19 11.05
C ALA A 415 11.74 10.54 11.60
N TYR A 416 10.43 10.69 11.79
CA TYR A 416 9.81 11.86 12.39
C TYR A 416 10.25 12.08 13.84
N GLN A 417 10.33 11.02 14.64
CA GLN A 417 10.78 11.09 16.04
C GLN A 417 12.28 11.42 16.16
N ASP A 418 13.08 10.89 15.24
CA ASP A 418 14.51 11.21 15.16
C ASP A 418 14.72 12.70 14.87
N MET A 419 13.96 13.27 13.92
CA MET A 419 14.01 14.71 13.64
C MET A 419 13.51 15.57 14.81
N LEU A 420 12.41 15.19 15.46
CA LEU A 420 11.92 15.88 16.66
C LEU A 420 12.95 15.93 17.79
N SER A 421 13.84 14.93 17.85
CA SER A 421 14.85 14.80 18.90
C SER A 421 16.13 15.59 18.60
N GLN A 422 16.29 16.11 17.38
CA GLN A 422 17.45 16.91 17.01
C GLN A 422 17.34 18.31 17.65
N PRO A 423 18.40 18.80 18.33
CA PRO A 423 18.40 20.14 18.87
C PRO A 423 18.30 21.16 17.72
N THR A 424 17.32 22.06 17.81
CA THR A 424 16.92 23.07 16.81
C THR A 424 18.02 23.98 16.25
N ALA A 425 19.25 23.90 16.78
CA ALA A 425 20.37 24.74 16.38
C ALA A 425 20.85 24.51 14.93
N GLU A 426 20.64 23.33 14.34
CA GLU A 426 21.03 23.06 12.94
C GLU A 426 19.91 23.34 11.93
N VAL A 427 18.65 23.37 12.38
CA VAL A 427 17.47 23.66 11.54
C VAL A 427 17.29 25.16 11.34
N ASP A 428 17.54 25.94 12.40
CA ASP A 428 17.53 27.40 12.32
C ASP A 428 18.62 27.92 11.35
N ASP A 429 19.80 27.29 11.30
CA ASP A 429 20.86 27.66 10.35
C ASP A 429 20.46 27.38 8.88
N ALA A 430 19.73 26.29 8.61
CA ALA A 430 19.25 25.95 7.27
C ALA A 430 18.09 26.86 6.81
N ILE A 431 17.23 27.28 7.74
CA ILE A 431 16.12 28.20 7.45
C ILE A 431 16.62 29.66 7.37
N GLU A 432 17.57 30.08 8.21
CA GLU A 432 18.20 31.40 8.13
C GLU A 432 19.03 31.56 6.85
N THR A 433 19.75 30.53 6.42
CA THR A 433 20.54 30.60 5.17
C THR A 433 19.68 30.69 3.91
N GLN A 434 18.47 30.13 3.90
CA GLN A 434 17.50 30.29 2.80
C GLN A 434 16.77 31.65 2.85
N SER A 435 16.57 32.24 4.03
CA SER A 435 15.96 33.57 4.18
C SER A 435 16.87 34.72 3.73
N ASP A 436 18.17 34.50 3.58
CA ASP A 436 19.18 35.55 3.33
C ASP A 436 19.59 35.71 1.85
N CYS A 437 18.88 35.11 0.90
CA CYS A 437 19.16 35.26 -0.53
C CYS A 437 18.77 36.68 -1.05
N PRO A 438 19.70 37.59 -1.38
CA PRO A 438 19.37 38.93 -1.85
C PRO A 438 19.40 38.94 -3.38
N SER A 439 18.30 38.51 -4.00
CA SER A 439 18.07 38.72 -5.43
C SER A 439 16.91 39.70 -5.63
N SER A 440 17.20 40.98 -5.42
CA SER A 440 16.39 42.07 -5.96
C SER A 440 17.28 43.01 -6.75
N PRO A 441 17.00 43.29 -8.04
CA PRO A 441 17.74 44.27 -8.80
C PRO A 441 17.45 45.66 -8.24
N LEU A 442 18.51 46.36 -7.82
CA LEU A 442 18.49 47.77 -7.44
C LEU A 442 17.90 48.62 -8.58
N ALA A 443 16.61 48.93 -8.48
CA ALA A 443 15.99 49.97 -9.29
C ALA A 443 16.59 51.33 -8.90
N SER A 444 17.30 51.95 -9.83
CA SER A 444 17.81 53.31 -9.67
C SER A 444 16.66 54.33 -9.71
N PRO A 445 16.65 55.36 -8.86
CA PRO A 445 15.59 56.35 -8.83
C PRO A 445 15.62 57.29 -10.05
N PRO A 446 14.49 57.89 -10.45
CA PRO A 446 14.40 58.74 -11.62
C PRO A 446 15.06 60.10 -11.36
N THR A 447 16.06 60.44 -12.18
CA THR A 447 16.63 61.79 -12.23
C THR A 447 15.57 62.75 -12.75
N THR A 448 15.15 63.68 -11.90
CA THR A 448 14.32 64.81 -12.30
C THR A 448 15.21 66.05 -12.44
N THR A 449 14.99 66.80 -13.53
CA THR A 449 15.57 68.08 -14.01
C THR A 449 16.74 68.03 -14.97
#